data_AF-A0A099ZMD9-F1
#
_entry.id   AF-A0A099ZMD9-F1
#
_cell.length_a   1.000
_cell.length_b   1.000
_cell.length_c   1.000
_cell.angle_alpha   90.00
_cell.angle_beta   90.00
_cell.angle_gamma   90.00
#
_symmetry.space_group_name_H-M   'P 1'
#
loop_
_entity.id
_entity.type
_entity.pdbx_description
1 polymer ?
#
loop_
_entity_poly.entity_id
_entity_poly.type
_entity_poly.pdbx_seq_one_letter_code
_entity_poly.pdbx_strand_id
1 'polypeptide(L)' 'MAKKVAIIGAGSSGLCAIKACLQEGLEPVCFERTGDIGGLWRYEV' A
#
# COMPACT_ATOMS: atom_id res chain seq x y z
N MET A 1 7.12 -19.02 -8.21
CA MET A 1 6.84 -18.22 -6.99
C MET A 1 6.39 -16.83 -7.41
N ALA A 2 5.46 -16.21 -6.68
CA ALA A 2 5.07 -14.82 -6.90
C ALA A 2 6.24 -13.88 -6.55
N LYS A 3 6.39 -12.76 -7.27
CA LYS A 3 7.41 -11.75 -6.91
C LYS A 3 6.91 -10.94 -5.71
N LYS A 4 7.80 -10.70 -4.74
CA LYS A 4 7.53 -9.83 -3.59
C LYS A 4 7.76 -8.37 -3.95
N VAL A 5 6.83 -7.49 -3.59
CA VAL A 5 6.87 -6.06 -3.94
C VAL A 5 6.78 -5.23 -2.67
N ALA A 6 7.78 -4.40 -2.40
CA ALA A 6 7.72 -3.43 -1.31
C ALA A 6 6.99 -2.17 -1.77
N ILE A 7 5.97 -1.76 -1.02
CA ILE A 7 5.18 -0.55 -1.25
C ILE A 7 5.43 0.39 -0.08
N ILE A 8 5.90 1.60 -0.36
CA ILE A 8 6.23 2.61 0.67
C ILE A 8 5.11 3.65 0.72
N GLY A 9 4.38 3.65 1.84
CA GLY A 9 3.20 4.48 2.09
C GLY A 9 1.88 3.77 1.76
N ALA A 10 0.88 3.96 2.64
CA ALA A 10 -0.49 3.47 2.52
C ALA A 10 -1.50 4.60 2.25
N GLY A 11 -1.07 5.62 1.48
CA GLY A 11 -1.95 6.63 0.89
C GLY A 11 -2.73 6.10 -0.33
N SER A 12 -3.43 6.97 -1.04
CA SER A 12 -4.24 6.60 -2.21
C SER A 12 -3.45 5.81 -3.27
N SER A 13 -2.23 6.26 -3.60
CA SER A 13 -1.34 5.57 -4.54
C SER A 13 -0.87 4.21 -4.02
N GLY A 14 -0.51 4.11 -2.74
CA GLY A 14 -0.07 2.88 -2.10
C GLY A 14 -1.14 1.80 -2.10
N LEU A 15 -2.37 2.16 -1.72
CA LEU A 15 -3.51 1.23 -1.74
C LEU A 15 -3.84 0.75 -3.15
N CYS A 16 -3.82 1.65 -4.15
CA CYS A 16 -3.98 1.27 -5.55
C CYS A 16 -2.87 0.33 -6.03
N ALA A 17 -1.61 0.56 -5.62
CA ALA A 17 -0.49 -0.31 -5.95
C ALA A 17 -0.63 -1.70 -5.32
N ILE A 18 -1.10 -1.81 -4.07
CA ILE A 18 -1.41 -3.09 -3.41
C ILE A 18 -2.46 -3.85 -4.23
N LYS A 19 -3.57 -3.18 -4.56
CA LYS A 19 -4.66 -3.76 -5.35
C LYS A 19 -4.17 -4.25 -6.72
N ALA A 20 -3.36 -3.46 -7.42
CA ALA A 20 -2.79 -3.86 -8.71
C ALA A 20 -1.84 -5.06 -8.58
N CYS A 21 -0.97 -5.07 -7.55
CA CYS A 21 -0.07 -6.20 -7.30
C CYS A 21 -0.86 -7.51 -7.09
N LEU A 22 -1.93 -7.47 -6.29
CA LEU A 22 -2.77 -8.65 -6.05
C LEU A 22 -3.48 -9.12 -7.32
N GLN A 23 -3.97 -8.22 -8.17
CA GLN A 23 -4.60 -8.57 -9.44
C GLN A 23 -3.64 -9.26 -10.42
N GLU A 24 -2.36 -8.87 -10.41
CA GLU A 24 -1.31 -9.45 -11.24
C GLU A 24 -0.63 -10.69 -10.60
N GLY A 25 -1.16 -11.19 -9.47
CA GLY A 25 -0.62 -12.37 -8.78
C GLY A 25 0.74 -12.15 -8.09
N LEU A 26 1.05 -10.92 -7.69
CA LEU A 26 2.23 -10.55 -6.93
C LEU A 26 1.96 -10.61 -5.41
N GLU A 27 3.02 -10.60 -4.61
CA GLU A 27 2.95 -10.59 -3.14
C GLU A 27 3.40 -9.21 -2.59
N PRO A 28 2.47 -8.24 -2.41
CA PRO A 28 2.82 -6.93 -1.90
C PRO A 28 3.06 -6.94 -0.38
N VAL A 29 4.05 -6.17 0.06
CA VAL A 29 4.30 -5.82 1.47
C VAL A 29 4.29 -4.29 1.57
N CYS A 30 3.35 -3.74 2.35
CA CYS A 30 3.21 -2.30 2.53
C CYS A 30 3.88 -1.85 3.83
N PHE A 31 4.66 -0.78 3.76
CA PHE A 31 5.26 -0.10 4.90
C PHE A 31 4.66 1.30 4.99
N GLU A 32 3.82 1.53 5.99
CA GLU A 32 3.27 2.84 6.34
C GLU A 32 3.93 3.31 7.64
N ARG A 33 4.29 4.59 7.70
CA ARG A 33 4.96 5.17 8.86
C ARG A 33 3.98 5.49 9.99
N THR A 34 2.72 5.74 9.66
CA THR A 34 1.65 6.06 10.61
C THR A 34 0.91 4.79 11.05
N GLY A 35 0.00 4.93 12.02
CA GLY A 35 -0.79 3.81 12.54
C GLY A 35 -2.02 3.43 11.71
N ASP A 36 -2.29 4.12 10.59
CA ASP A 36 -3.49 3.91 9.79
C ASP A 36 -3.28 4.32 8.32
N ILE A 37 -4.19 3.92 7.43
CA ILE A 37 -4.12 4.18 5.99
C ILE A 37 -4.67 5.57 5.63
N GLY A 38 -4.65 5.92 4.34
CA GLY A 38 -5.33 7.09 3.79
C GLY A 38 -4.41 8.26 3.45
N GLY A 39 -3.25 8.36 4.09
CA GLY A 39 -2.27 9.42 3.86
C GLY A 39 -2.91 10.80 3.98
N LEU A 40 -2.79 11.64 2.94
CA LEU A 40 -3.36 12.99 2.91
C LEU A 40 -4.86 13.05 3.25
N TRP A 41 -5.62 12.00 2.95
CA TRP A 41 -7.08 11.99 3.14
C TRP A 41 -7.51 11.59 4.56
N ARG A 42 -6.61 11.04 5.37
CA ARG A 42 -6.87 10.80 6.79
C ARG A 42 -6.51 12.06 7.56
N TYR A 43 -7.51 12.89 7.85
CA TYR A 43 -7.30 14.05 8.71
C TYR A 43 -6.91 13.59 10.12
N GLU A 44 -5.78 14.09 10.61
CA GLU A 44 -5.32 13.92 11.99
C GLU A 44 -5.55 15.23 12.74
N VAL A 45 -6.22 15.14 13.90
CA VAL A 45 -6.46 16.26 14.83
C VAL A 45 -5.32 16.42 15.83
#